data_AF-A0AAD5QGY5-F1
#
_entry.id   AF-A0AAD5QGY5-F1
#
_cell.length_a   1.000
_cell.length_b   1.000
_cell.length_c   1.000
_cell.angle_alpha   90.00
_cell.angle_beta   90.00
_cell.angle_gamma   90.00
#
_symmetry.space_group_name_H-M   'P 1'
#
loop_
_entity.id
_entity.type
_entity.pdbx_description
1 polymer ?
#
loop_
_entity_poly.entity_id
_entity_poly.type
_entity_poly.pdbx_seq_one_letter_code
_entity_poly.pdbx_strand_id
1 'polypeptide(L)'
;MKFAQAEKDAFDYFINTRGNKPAELTAKFMDARLRSANKEASDEQLDQLMNKVITLFRFIQGKDVFEVFYKKDLAKRLLFGRSASVDAEKIMLSKLRQECGAGFTQKLEGMFRDMELSKDLEIAFRNYTQHESSLGRLDECVECNVSVLTMGQWPAYDNVQVSLPHQLSSCLQLYEKFYDSRHTGRKLQWQPRLGQCVLKANFRKGCDKELKVSLFQAIVLLLFNDQPSWTASDIMMATKLDRKELVRTMVSLSCAKVRVLVKSPMNKEVNVPKLYVNIRDQDEDVFTVTADMKEVRFRIRISEVQ
;
A
#
# COMPACT_ATOMS: atom_id res chain seq x y z
N MET A 1 11.36 48.16 0.26
CA MET A 1 12.35 47.14 0.68
C MET A 1 12.24 46.72 2.15
N LYS A 2 12.16 47.65 3.13
CA LYS A 2 12.13 47.29 4.56
C LYS A 2 10.93 46.40 4.99
N PHE A 3 9.73 46.64 4.46
CA PHE A 3 8.54 45.86 4.84
C PHE A 3 8.59 44.41 4.34
N ALA A 4 8.96 44.19 3.07
CA ALA A 4 9.06 42.85 2.50
C ALA A 4 10.14 41.98 3.17
N GLN A 5 11.22 42.59 3.65
CA GLN A 5 12.23 41.87 4.44
C GLN A 5 11.67 41.51 5.82
N ALA A 6 11.06 42.48 6.52
CA ALA A 6 10.44 42.22 7.82
C ALA A 6 9.34 41.14 7.76
N GLU A 7 8.56 41.11 6.68
CA GLU A 7 7.56 40.06 6.43
C GLU A 7 8.24 38.69 6.29
N LYS A 8 9.28 38.57 5.46
CA LYS A 8 10.01 37.30 5.29
C LYS A 8 10.62 36.82 6.59
N ASP A 9 11.24 37.72 7.35
CA ASP A 9 11.87 37.40 8.64
C ASP A 9 10.81 36.94 9.66
N ALA A 10 9.64 37.60 9.68
CA ALA A 10 8.53 37.20 10.52
C ALA A 10 8.00 35.81 10.12
N PHE A 11 7.83 35.54 8.82
CA PHE A 11 7.38 34.23 8.31
C PHE A 11 8.36 33.10 8.65
N ASP A 12 9.65 33.34 8.45
CA ASP A 12 10.69 32.38 8.84
C ASP A 12 10.65 32.13 10.36
N TYR A 13 10.55 33.18 11.17
CA TYR A 13 10.49 33.03 12.62
C TYR A 13 9.26 32.24 13.07
N PHE A 14 8.04 32.71 12.73
CA PHE A 14 6.83 32.15 13.34
C PHE A 14 6.58 30.70 12.88
N ILE A 15 6.87 30.35 11.62
CA ILE A 15 6.69 28.99 11.12
C ILE A 15 7.56 28.02 11.93
N ASN A 16 8.82 28.39 12.15
CA ASN A 16 9.78 27.51 12.81
C ASN A 16 9.61 27.44 14.34
N THR A 17 8.77 28.27 14.96
CA THR A 17 8.39 28.10 16.39
C THR A 17 7.66 26.78 16.67
N ARG A 18 7.07 26.14 15.66
CA ARG A 18 6.33 24.88 15.76
C ARG A 18 7.19 23.64 15.43
N GLY A 19 8.52 23.75 15.55
CA GLY A 19 9.46 22.66 15.31
C GLY A 19 9.22 21.97 13.96
N ASN A 20 9.03 20.65 14.00
CA ASN A 20 8.88 19.81 12.80
C ASN A 20 7.46 19.75 12.22
N LYS A 21 6.46 20.31 12.92
CA LYS A 21 5.05 20.15 12.53
C LYS A 21 4.69 20.82 11.20
N PRO A 22 5.19 22.01 10.85
CA PRO A 22 4.94 22.62 9.55
C PRO A 22 5.40 21.75 8.39
N ALA A 23 6.58 21.11 8.50
CA ALA A 23 7.11 20.21 7.48
C ALA A 23 6.17 19.02 7.23
N GLU A 24 5.74 18.35 8.30
CA GLU A 24 4.80 17.23 8.24
C GLU A 24 3.46 17.64 7.61
N LEU A 25 2.88 18.76 8.07
CA LEU A 25 1.57 19.22 7.60
C LEU A 25 1.62 19.64 6.13
N THR A 26 2.69 20.30 5.68
CA THR A 26 2.87 20.66 4.28
C THR A 26 2.98 19.42 3.39
N ALA A 27 3.72 18.38 3.83
CA ALA A 27 3.80 17.12 3.10
C ALA A 27 2.43 16.42 3.01
N LYS A 28 1.70 16.35 4.13
CA LYS A 28 0.35 15.75 4.19
C LYS A 28 -0.66 16.53 3.35
N PHE A 29 -0.58 17.85 3.34
CA PHE A 29 -1.43 18.70 2.50
C PHE A 29 -1.19 18.39 1.02
N MET A 30 0.07 18.29 0.60
CA MET A 30 0.39 17.94 -0.78
C MET A 30 -0.03 16.53 -1.15
N ASP A 31 0.15 15.55 -0.26
CA ASP A 31 -0.36 14.20 -0.47
C ASP A 31 -1.88 14.20 -0.68
N ALA A 32 -2.63 14.91 0.16
CA ALA A 32 -4.08 15.02 -0.02
C ALA A 32 -4.42 15.57 -1.41
N ARG A 33 -3.77 16.65 -1.85
CA ARG A 33 -4.04 17.32 -3.13
C ARG A 33 -3.63 16.49 -4.36
N LEU A 34 -2.58 15.68 -4.26
CA LEU A 34 -2.09 14.84 -5.35
C LEU A 34 -2.82 13.49 -5.46
N ARG A 35 -3.76 13.18 -4.55
CA ARG A 35 -4.55 11.94 -4.62
C ARG A 35 -5.67 12.02 -5.66
N SER A 36 -5.94 10.89 -6.31
CA SER A 36 -7.00 10.74 -7.34
C SER A 36 -8.43 11.03 -6.86
N ALA A 37 -8.67 11.09 -5.55
CA ALA A 37 -9.95 11.53 -4.99
C ALA A 37 -10.22 13.03 -5.19
N ASN A 38 -9.19 13.82 -5.48
CA ASN A 38 -9.28 15.28 -5.67
C ASN A 38 -9.20 15.70 -7.14
N LYS A 39 -9.72 14.88 -8.06
CA LYS A 39 -9.75 15.15 -9.52
C LYS A 39 -10.60 16.37 -9.94
N GLU A 40 -11.19 17.10 -9.00
CA GLU A 40 -11.99 18.30 -9.29
C GLU A 40 -11.14 19.51 -9.68
N ALA A 41 -9.85 19.54 -9.34
CA ALA A 41 -8.94 20.62 -9.73
C ALA A 41 -8.34 20.36 -11.12
N SER A 42 -8.27 21.41 -11.96
CA SER A 42 -7.52 21.34 -13.22
C SER A 42 -6.01 21.26 -12.98
N ASP A 43 -5.26 20.78 -13.97
CA ASP A 43 -3.80 20.71 -13.86
C ASP A 43 -3.17 22.10 -13.67
N GLU A 44 -3.73 23.16 -14.26
CA GLU A 44 -3.27 24.55 -14.06
C GLU A 44 -3.53 25.04 -12.63
N GLN A 45 -4.72 24.75 -12.08
CA GLN A 45 -5.04 25.11 -10.70
C GLN A 45 -4.13 24.38 -9.72
N LEU A 46 -3.80 23.12 -10.03
CA LEU A 46 -2.91 22.30 -9.23
C LEU A 46 -1.47 22.83 -9.29
N ASP A 47 -0.96 23.23 -10.47
CA ASP A 47 0.36 23.85 -10.60
C ASP A 47 0.46 25.17 -9.81
N GLN A 48 -0.55 26.04 -9.91
CA GLN A 48 -0.61 27.28 -9.13
C GLN A 48 -0.61 27.02 -7.63
N LEU A 49 -1.33 25.97 -7.18
CA LEU A 49 -1.31 25.55 -5.78
C LEU A 49 0.07 25.06 -5.36
N MET A 50 0.76 24.26 -6.19
CA MET A 50 2.13 23.82 -5.92
C MET A 50 3.08 25.00 -5.78
N ASN A 51 2.98 26.03 -6.63
CA ASN A 51 3.81 27.24 -6.53
C ASN A 51 3.60 27.97 -5.18
N LYS A 52 2.35 28.06 -4.71
CA LYS A 52 2.04 28.64 -3.39
C LYS A 52 2.62 27.79 -2.25
N VAL A 53 2.52 26.47 -2.35
CA VAL A 53 3.07 25.56 -1.34
C VAL A 53 4.60 25.61 -1.31
N ILE A 54 5.25 25.67 -2.47
CA ILE A 54 6.69 25.85 -2.57
C ILE A 54 7.14 27.18 -1.94
N THR A 55 6.37 28.25 -2.15
CA THR A 55 6.63 29.55 -1.51
C THR A 55 6.61 29.44 0.02
N LEU A 56 5.64 28.72 0.58
CA LEU A 56 5.57 28.46 2.03
C LEU A 56 6.72 27.55 2.51
N PHE A 57 7.03 26.51 1.73
CA PHE A 57 8.06 25.53 2.03
C PHE A 57 9.46 26.14 2.15
N ARG A 58 9.74 27.25 1.46
CA ARG A 58 11.01 27.99 1.60
C ARG A 58 11.32 28.42 3.03
N PHE A 59 10.29 28.78 3.80
CA PHE A 59 10.41 29.21 5.20
C PHE A 59 10.54 28.05 6.19
N ILE A 60 10.41 26.79 5.74
CA ILE A 60 10.52 25.63 6.61
C ILE A 60 12.00 25.22 6.75
N GLN A 61 12.49 25.13 7.98
CA GLN A 61 13.84 24.67 8.28
C GLN A 61 13.96 23.13 8.20
N GLY A 62 12.97 22.39 8.72
CA GLY A 62 12.94 20.92 8.74
C GLY A 62 12.60 20.26 7.38
N LYS A 63 13.38 20.56 6.33
CA LYS A 63 13.12 20.03 4.97
C LYS A 63 13.35 18.53 4.84
N ASP A 64 14.27 17.98 5.62
CA ASP A 64 14.53 16.54 5.78
C ASP A 64 13.29 15.82 6.34
N VAL A 65 12.62 16.42 7.32
CA VAL A 65 11.36 15.89 7.87
C VAL A 65 10.27 15.89 6.80
N PHE A 66 10.15 16.98 6.03
CA PHE A 66 9.24 17.02 4.89
C PHE A 66 9.55 15.89 3.91
N GLU A 67 10.82 15.67 3.54
CA GLU A 67 11.24 14.60 2.63
C GLU A 67 10.78 13.23 3.11
N VAL A 68 10.95 12.92 4.41
CA VAL A 68 10.55 11.64 5.00
C VAL A 68 9.05 11.40 4.84
N PHE A 69 8.21 12.38 5.20
CA PHE A 69 6.76 12.26 5.07
C PHE A 69 6.33 12.22 3.60
N TYR A 70 6.87 13.11 2.77
CA TYR A 70 6.54 13.21 1.36
C TYR A 70 6.91 11.92 0.61
N LYS A 71 8.10 11.36 0.86
CA LYS A 71 8.56 10.10 0.28
C LYS A 71 7.66 8.92 0.66
N LYS A 72 7.29 8.83 1.94
CA LYS A 72 6.37 7.79 2.45
C LYS A 72 5.03 7.82 1.73
N ASP A 73 4.48 9.00 1.53
CA ASP A 73 3.17 9.16 0.91
C ASP A 73 3.23 9.05 -0.62
N LEU A 74 4.29 9.54 -1.26
CA LEU A 74 4.58 9.31 -2.68
C LEU A 74 4.67 7.81 -2.99
N ALA A 75 5.37 7.03 -2.17
CA ALA A 75 5.49 5.59 -2.36
C ALA A 75 4.11 4.91 -2.42
N LYS A 76 3.20 5.28 -1.53
CA LYS A 76 1.81 4.77 -1.55
C LYS A 76 1.05 5.23 -2.80
N ARG A 77 1.26 6.46 -3.26
CA ARG A 77 0.56 6.97 -4.44
C ARG A 77 1.02 6.25 -5.72
N LEU A 78 2.32 6.03 -5.86
CA LEU A 78 2.92 5.31 -6.98
C LEU A 78 2.50 3.83 -7.00
N LEU A 79 2.71 3.10 -5.90
CA LEU A 79 2.46 1.65 -5.85
C LEU A 79 0.98 1.27 -5.95
N PHE A 80 0.09 2.09 -5.39
CA PHE A 80 -1.34 1.78 -5.33
C PHE A 80 -2.18 2.55 -6.36
N GLY A 81 -1.53 3.19 -7.34
CA GLY A 81 -2.21 3.95 -8.40
C GLY A 81 -3.16 5.02 -7.85
N ARG A 82 -2.75 5.72 -6.78
CA ARG A 82 -3.57 6.73 -6.09
C ARG A 82 -3.26 8.16 -6.49
N SER A 83 -2.34 8.39 -7.43
CA SER A 83 -2.05 9.73 -7.97
C SER A 83 -3.19 10.26 -8.84
N ALA A 84 -3.44 11.57 -8.77
CA ALA A 84 -4.40 12.25 -9.63
C ALA A 84 -3.91 12.32 -11.09
N SER A 85 -2.64 12.66 -11.27
CA SER A 85 -1.95 12.79 -12.55
C SER A 85 -0.47 12.44 -12.37
N VAL A 86 0.12 11.72 -13.33
CA VAL A 86 1.57 11.42 -13.34
C VAL A 86 2.37 12.69 -13.64
N ASP A 87 1.85 13.54 -14.52
CA ASP A 87 2.51 14.79 -14.91
C ASP A 87 2.54 15.77 -13.73
N ALA A 88 1.45 15.85 -12.96
CA ALA A 88 1.42 16.65 -11.73
C ALA A 88 2.51 16.21 -10.72
N GLU A 89 2.73 14.90 -10.57
CA GLU A 89 3.77 14.40 -9.65
C GLU A 89 5.18 14.74 -10.17
N LYS A 90 5.42 14.63 -11.49
CA LYS A 90 6.69 15.03 -12.13
C LYS A 90 6.93 16.54 -12.01
N ILE A 91 5.89 17.36 -12.15
CA ILE A 91 5.96 18.82 -11.95
C ILE A 91 6.33 19.16 -10.50
N MET A 92 5.66 18.55 -9.52
CA MET A 92 5.98 18.79 -8.11
C MET A 92 7.43 18.41 -7.79
N LEU A 93 7.90 17.28 -8.32
CA LEU A 93 9.28 16.83 -8.16
C LEU A 93 10.29 17.82 -8.76
N SER A 94 10.00 18.34 -9.96
CA SER A 94 10.80 19.37 -10.62
C SER A 94 10.91 20.64 -9.78
N LYS A 95 9.79 21.11 -9.20
CA LYS A 95 9.79 22.27 -8.30
C LYS A 95 10.62 22.00 -7.04
N LEU A 96 10.47 20.84 -6.39
CA LEU A 96 11.30 20.48 -5.23
C LEU A 96 12.79 20.44 -5.57
N ARG A 97 13.15 19.94 -6.75
CA ARG A 97 14.54 19.92 -7.24
C ARG A 97 15.07 21.33 -7.46
N GLN A 98 14.27 22.24 -8.02
CA GLN A 98 14.66 23.63 -8.20
C GLN A 98 14.92 24.34 -6.85
N GLU A 99 14.12 24.03 -5.83
CA GLU A 99 14.22 24.66 -4.51
C GLU A 99 15.34 24.08 -3.64
N CYS A 100 15.55 22.77 -3.65
CA CYS A 100 16.45 22.08 -2.72
C CYS A 100 17.67 21.44 -3.39
N GLY A 101 17.74 21.47 -4.72
CA GLY A 101 18.80 20.83 -5.50
C GLY A 101 18.57 19.33 -5.72
N ALA A 102 19.40 18.75 -6.59
CA ALA A 102 19.28 17.37 -7.03
C ALA A 102 19.55 16.33 -5.92
N GLY A 103 20.38 16.67 -4.92
CA GLY A 103 20.66 15.77 -3.79
C GLY A 103 19.41 15.47 -2.95
N PHE A 104 18.54 16.47 -2.78
CA PHE A 104 17.28 16.33 -2.05
C PHE A 104 16.27 15.43 -2.77
N THR A 105 16.16 15.55 -4.10
CA THR A 105 15.19 14.80 -4.90
C THR A 105 15.69 13.46 -5.40
N GLN A 106 16.98 13.14 -5.23
CA GLN A 106 17.61 11.93 -5.78
C GLN A 106 16.81 10.65 -5.51
N LYS A 107 16.34 10.48 -4.26
CA LYS A 107 15.56 9.30 -3.85
C LYS A 107 14.18 9.25 -4.50
N LEU A 108 13.50 10.40 -4.55
CA LEU A 108 12.18 10.53 -5.18
C LEU A 108 12.28 10.26 -6.68
N GLU A 109 13.31 10.78 -7.35
CA GLU A 109 13.61 10.49 -8.77
C GLU A 109 13.95 9.02 -9.00
N GLY A 110 14.65 8.37 -8.07
CA GLY A 110 14.87 6.93 -8.06
C GLY A 110 13.57 6.13 -8.05
N MET A 111 12.60 6.53 -7.23
CA MET A 111 11.29 5.88 -7.17
C MET A 111 10.54 5.95 -8.51
N PHE A 112 10.59 7.08 -9.23
CA PHE A 112 9.98 7.17 -10.56
C PHE A 112 10.66 6.26 -11.59
N ARG A 113 11.99 6.23 -11.59
CA ARG A 113 12.76 5.34 -12.47
C ARG A 113 12.43 3.87 -12.22
N ASP A 114 12.32 3.46 -10.96
CA ASP A 114 11.92 2.10 -10.60
C ASP A 114 10.50 1.76 -11.11
N MET A 115 9.57 2.72 -11.11
CA MET A 115 8.22 2.52 -11.67
C MET A 115 8.22 2.38 -13.19
N GLU A 116 9.06 3.12 -13.90
CA GLU A 116 9.23 2.98 -15.35
C GLU A 116 9.85 1.62 -15.70
N LEU A 117 10.96 1.26 -15.04
CA LEU A 117 11.61 -0.05 -15.22
C LEU A 117 10.69 -1.22 -14.86
N SER A 118 9.86 -1.08 -13.83
CA SER A 118 8.89 -2.11 -13.45
C SER A 118 7.85 -2.37 -14.53
N LYS A 119 7.41 -1.34 -15.27
CA LYS A 119 6.47 -1.52 -16.40
C LYS A 119 7.11 -2.30 -17.55
N ASP A 120 8.37 -2.01 -17.86
CA ASP A 120 9.11 -2.75 -18.88
C ASP A 120 9.29 -4.22 -18.48
N LEU A 121 9.61 -4.47 -17.20
CA LEU A 121 9.69 -5.82 -16.64
C LEU A 121 8.34 -6.54 -16.65
N GLU A 122 7.23 -5.84 -16.39
CA GLU A 122 5.89 -6.40 -16.45
C GLU A 122 5.56 -6.92 -17.86
N ILE A 123 5.84 -6.12 -18.89
CA ILE A 123 5.62 -6.52 -20.30
C ILE A 123 6.51 -7.72 -20.64
N ALA A 124 7.78 -7.68 -20.25
CA ALA A 124 8.71 -8.77 -20.49
C ALA A 124 8.31 -10.06 -19.76
N PHE A 125 7.81 -9.97 -18.53
CA PHE A 125 7.32 -11.11 -17.77
C PHE A 125 6.07 -11.71 -18.40
N ARG A 126 5.11 -10.88 -18.84
CA ARG A 126 3.90 -11.34 -19.52
C ARG A 126 4.23 -12.11 -20.80
N ASN A 127 5.18 -11.62 -21.59
CA ASN A 127 5.64 -12.32 -22.79
C ASN A 127 6.32 -13.66 -22.43
N TYR A 128 7.12 -13.68 -21.36
CA TYR A 128 7.75 -14.89 -20.85
C TYR A 128 6.71 -15.94 -20.42
N THR A 129 5.69 -15.54 -19.65
CA THR A 129 4.64 -16.47 -19.20
C THR A 129 3.82 -16.99 -20.37
N GLN A 130 3.45 -16.13 -21.33
CA GLN A 130 2.73 -16.56 -22.54
C GLN A 130 3.52 -17.58 -23.37
N HIS A 131 4.83 -17.35 -23.52
CA HIS A 131 5.70 -18.29 -24.21
C HIS A 131 5.79 -19.64 -23.48
N GLU A 132 6.07 -19.63 -22.18
CA GLU A 132 6.16 -20.88 -21.40
C GLU A 132 4.81 -21.65 -21.35
N SER A 133 3.68 -20.94 -21.29
CA SER A 133 2.35 -21.56 -21.42
C SER A 133 2.14 -22.17 -22.81
N SER A 134 2.57 -21.53 -23.89
CA SER A 134 2.47 -22.08 -25.26
C SER A 134 3.27 -23.36 -25.45
N LEU A 135 4.32 -23.55 -24.65
CA LEU A 135 5.14 -24.78 -24.63
C LEU A 135 4.58 -25.86 -23.69
N GLY A 136 3.42 -25.63 -23.06
CA GLY A 136 2.82 -26.55 -22.09
C GLY A 136 3.62 -26.71 -20.80
N ARG A 137 4.47 -25.74 -20.46
CA ARG A 137 5.35 -25.77 -19.27
C ARG A 137 4.76 -25.06 -18.05
N LEU A 138 3.66 -24.34 -18.24
CA LEU A 138 2.95 -23.63 -17.18
C LEU A 138 1.47 -23.97 -17.25
N ASP A 139 0.92 -24.37 -16.10
CA ASP A 139 -0.52 -24.41 -15.87
C ASP A 139 -1.10 -22.98 -15.78
N GLU A 140 -2.43 -22.86 -15.65
CA GLU A 140 -3.09 -21.57 -15.37
C GLU A 140 -2.51 -20.93 -14.08
N CYS A 141 -1.60 -19.94 -14.20
CA CYS A 141 -1.15 -19.12 -13.06
C CYS A 141 -2.16 -18.00 -12.80
N VAL A 142 -2.19 -17.56 -11.55
CA VAL A 142 -2.83 -16.30 -11.17
C VAL A 142 -2.13 -15.15 -11.89
N GLU A 143 -2.90 -14.21 -12.44
CA GLU A 143 -2.35 -12.97 -13.00
C GLU A 143 -1.55 -12.23 -11.92
N CYS A 144 -0.27 -11.95 -12.20
CA CYS A 144 0.65 -11.36 -11.24
C CYS A 144 1.36 -10.15 -11.84
N ASN A 145 1.22 -9.01 -11.18
CA ASN A 145 1.89 -7.77 -11.53
C ASN A 145 2.91 -7.44 -10.44
N VAL A 146 4.17 -7.34 -10.82
CA VAL A 146 5.28 -7.14 -9.88
C VAL A 146 5.94 -5.79 -10.16
N SER A 147 6.15 -5.01 -9.11
CA SER A 147 6.97 -3.80 -9.14
C SER A 147 8.28 -4.06 -8.42
N VAL A 148 9.40 -3.87 -9.12
CA VAL A 148 10.74 -4.07 -8.58
C VAL A 148 11.27 -2.73 -8.09
N LEU A 149 11.62 -2.67 -6.81
CA LEU A 149 11.98 -1.43 -6.11
C LEU A 149 13.44 -1.48 -5.67
N THR A 150 14.21 -0.43 -5.95
CA THR A 150 15.62 -0.34 -5.53
C THR A 150 15.71 0.00 -4.05
N MET A 151 16.31 -0.90 -3.26
CA MET A 151 16.53 -0.67 -1.83
C MET A 151 17.35 0.62 -1.60
N GLY A 152 16.90 1.47 -0.67
CA GLY A 152 17.51 2.77 -0.38
C GLY A 152 16.89 3.97 -1.12
N GLN A 153 16.20 3.75 -2.24
CA GLN A 153 15.38 4.79 -2.89
C GLN A 153 14.01 4.92 -2.23
N TRP A 154 13.43 3.78 -1.82
CA TRP A 154 12.11 3.70 -1.21
C TRP A 154 12.17 3.82 0.33
N PRO A 155 11.04 4.12 0.99
CA PRO A 155 10.93 3.96 2.44
C PRO A 155 11.33 2.55 2.89
N ALA A 156 11.92 2.44 4.08
CA ALA A 156 12.15 1.14 4.69
C ALA A 156 10.81 0.50 5.07
N TYR A 157 10.67 -0.79 4.75
CA TYR A 157 9.52 -1.60 5.12
C TYR A 157 10.00 -2.74 6.01
N ASP A 158 9.28 -2.97 7.11
CA ASP A 158 9.58 -4.08 8.01
C ASP A 158 9.30 -5.41 7.32
N ASN A 159 10.20 -6.36 7.52
CA ASN A 159 9.98 -7.74 7.07
C ASN A 159 8.88 -8.38 7.90
N VAL A 160 7.83 -8.82 7.20
CA VAL A 160 6.72 -9.56 7.81
C VAL A 160 6.80 -10.99 7.33
N GLN A 161 6.89 -11.93 8.27
CA GLN A 161 6.79 -13.34 7.95
C GLN A 161 5.32 -13.68 7.70
N VAL A 162 5.04 -14.32 6.57
CA VAL A 162 3.70 -14.80 6.22
C VAL A 162 3.76 -16.16 5.58
N SER A 163 2.70 -16.95 5.77
CA SER A 163 2.46 -18.16 4.99
C SER A 163 1.59 -17.81 3.79
N LEU A 164 2.12 -18.03 2.58
CA LEU A 164 1.38 -17.79 1.35
C LEU A 164 0.76 -19.09 0.85
N PRO A 165 -0.50 -19.08 0.38
CA PRO A 165 -1.08 -20.19 -0.37
C PRO A 165 -0.20 -20.61 -1.54
N HIS A 166 -0.28 -21.90 -1.92
CA HIS A 166 0.56 -22.48 -2.96
C HIS A 166 0.49 -21.68 -4.27
N GLN A 167 -0.71 -21.27 -4.69
CA GLN A 167 -0.94 -20.52 -5.93
C GLN A 167 -0.18 -19.20 -5.96
N LEU A 168 -0.15 -18.45 -4.85
CA LEU A 168 0.60 -17.20 -4.76
C LEU A 168 2.11 -17.47 -4.72
N SER A 169 2.53 -18.47 -3.95
CA SER A 169 3.94 -18.86 -3.85
C SER A 169 4.52 -19.26 -5.20
N SER A 170 3.78 -20.03 -5.99
CA SER A 170 4.18 -20.48 -7.33
C SER A 170 4.37 -19.30 -8.28
N CYS A 171 3.46 -18.32 -8.29
CA CYS A 171 3.64 -17.16 -9.16
C CYS A 171 4.83 -16.26 -8.70
N LEU A 172 5.13 -16.17 -7.39
CA LEU A 172 6.35 -15.48 -6.91
C LEU A 172 7.64 -16.20 -7.35
N GLN A 173 7.70 -17.52 -7.21
CA GLN A 173 8.86 -18.32 -7.64
C GLN A 173 9.07 -18.26 -9.15
N LEU A 174 7.99 -18.24 -9.93
CA LEU A 174 8.05 -18.05 -11.38
C LEU A 174 8.65 -16.68 -11.73
N TYR A 175 8.27 -15.63 -11.02
CA TYR A 175 8.85 -14.31 -11.21
C TYR A 175 10.33 -14.25 -10.81
N GLU A 176 10.72 -14.90 -9.71
CA GLU A 176 12.13 -15.00 -9.30
C GLU A 176 12.98 -15.66 -10.39
N LYS A 177 12.53 -16.81 -10.91
CA LYS A 177 13.20 -17.49 -12.03
C LYS A 177 13.36 -16.60 -13.26
N PHE A 178 12.29 -15.87 -13.62
CA PHE A 178 12.33 -14.89 -14.70
C PHE A 178 13.36 -13.78 -14.43
N TYR A 179 13.35 -13.21 -13.23
CA TYR A 179 14.22 -12.09 -12.85
C TYR A 179 15.69 -12.50 -12.81
N ASP A 180 16.00 -13.65 -12.20
CA ASP A 180 17.35 -14.20 -12.07
C ASP A 180 17.98 -14.50 -13.44
N SER A 181 17.17 -14.94 -14.41
CA SER A 181 17.65 -15.19 -15.79
C SER A 181 18.11 -13.93 -16.52
N ARG A 182 17.70 -12.74 -16.06
CA ARG A 182 18.00 -11.44 -16.69
C ARG A 182 18.95 -10.57 -15.87
N HIS A 183 19.01 -10.78 -14.57
CA HIS A 183 19.72 -9.92 -13.63
C HIS A 183 20.65 -10.75 -12.73
N THR A 184 21.87 -10.97 -13.21
CA THR A 184 22.90 -11.66 -12.44
C THR A 184 23.39 -10.82 -11.25
N GLY A 185 23.62 -11.48 -10.11
CA GLY A 185 24.15 -10.83 -8.90
C GLY A 185 23.16 -9.96 -8.12
N ARG A 186 21.87 -10.02 -8.44
CA ARG A 186 20.80 -9.38 -7.66
C ARG A 186 20.02 -10.42 -6.86
N LYS A 187 19.39 -9.97 -5.77
CA LYS A 187 18.50 -10.79 -4.95
C LYS A 187 17.21 -10.03 -4.70
N LEU A 188 16.09 -10.68 -4.96
CA LEU A 188 14.77 -10.13 -4.64
C LEU A 188 14.44 -10.37 -3.16
N GLN A 189 13.72 -9.41 -2.58
CA GLN A 189 13.15 -9.51 -1.24
C GLN A 189 11.71 -9.02 -1.32
N TRP A 190 10.76 -9.96 -1.23
CA TRP A 190 9.34 -9.66 -1.31
C TRP A 190 8.88 -8.85 -0.10
N GLN A 191 7.94 -7.93 -0.34
CA GLN A 191 7.36 -7.05 0.67
C GLN A 191 5.86 -7.32 0.81
N PRO A 192 5.43 -8.31 1.62
CA PRO A 192 4.03 -8.71 1.73
C PRO A 192 3.07 -7.56 2.09
N ARG A 193 3.54 -6.61 2.90
CA ARG A 193 2.78 -5.41 3.32
C ARG A 193 2.33 -4.52 2.15
N LEU A 194 3.02 -4.59 1.02
CA LEU A 194 2.69 -3.82 -0.19
C LEU A 194 1.84 -4.62 -1.18
N GLY A 195 1.63 -5.91 -0.93
CA GLY A 195 0.87 -6.78 -1.81
C GLY A 195 -0.62 -6.46 -1.81
N GLN A 196 -1.24 -6.55 -2.97
CA GLN A 196 -2.69 -6.43 -3.16
C GLN A 196 -3.19 -7.57 -4.02
N CYS A 197 -4.42 -8.01 -3.77
CA CYS A 197 -5.07 -9.07 -4.53
C CYS A 197 -6.48 -8.65 -4.93
N VAL A 198 -6.96 -9.24 -6.02
CA VAL A 198 -8.37 -9.21 -6.40
C VAL A 198 -8.90 -10.63 -6.24
N LEU A 199 -9.83 -10.82 -5.30
CA LEU A 199 -10.46 -12.11 -5.05
C LEU A 199 -11.86 -12.13 -5.66
N LYS A 200 -12.19 -13.21 -6.35
CA LYS A 200 -13.59 -13.53 -6.70
C LYS A 200 -14.21 -14.22 -5.50
N ALA A 201 -15.27 -13.63 -4.95
CA ALA A 201 -15.97 -14.11 -3.77
C ALA A 201 -17.40 -14.52 -4.13
N ASN A 202 -17.72 -15.78 -3.89
CA ASN A 202 -19.04 -16.36 -4.15
C ASN A 202 -19.75 -16.54 -2.79
N PHE A 203 -20.55 -15.55 -2.38
CA PHE A 203 -21.18 -15.57 -1.05
C PHE A 203 -22.40 -16.50 -1.00
N ARG A 204 -23.22 -16.45 -2.05
CA ARG A 204 -24.35 -17.35 -2.30
C ARG A 204 -24.64 -17.37 -3.79
N LYS A 205 -25.45 -18.33 -4.26
CA LYS A 205 -25.84 -18.41 -5.67
C LYS A 205 -26.40 -17.07 -6.17
N GLY A 206 -25.78 -16.50 -7.19
CA GLY A 206 -26.16 -15.21 -7.78
C GLY A 206 -25.64 -13.97 -7.03
N CYS A 207 -24.79 -14.14 -6.01
CA CYS A 207 -24.17 -13.07 -5.24
C CYS A 207 -22.63 -13.14 -5.34
N ASP A 208 -22.15 -12.95 -6.57
CA ASP A 208 -20.72 -12.96 -6.86
C ASP A 208 -20.16 -11.54 -6.78
N LYS A 209 -18.96 -11.40 -6.20
CA LYS A 209 -18.29 -10.11 -5.98
C LYS A 209 -16.81 -10.20 -6.31
N GLU A 210 -16.21 -9.06 -6.64
CA GLU A 210 -14.76 -8.89 -6.72
C GLU A 210 -14.27 -8.05 -5.54
N LEU A 211 -13.47 -8.64 -4.66
CA LEU A 211 -12.90 -7.99 -3.50
C LEU A 211 -11.48 -7.53 -3.82
N LYS A 212 -11.25 -6.22 -3.83
CA LYS A 212 -9.90 -5.63 -3.83
C LYS A 212 -9.43 -5.54 -2.39
N VAL A 213 -8.41 -6.33 -2.06
CA VAL A 213 -7.93 -6.56 -0.69
C VAL A 213 -6.41 -6.44 -0.62
N SER A 214 -5.87 -6.23 0.58
CA SER A 214 -4.44 -6.39 0.84
C SER A 214 -4.05 -7.87 0.79
N LEU A 215 -2.76 -8.16 0.64
CA LEU A 215 -2.27 -9.55 0.67
C LEU A 215 -2.61 -10.24 1.99
N PHE A 216 -2.50 -9.54 3.12
CA PHE A 216 -2.86 -10.08 4.45
C PHE A 216 -4.35 -10.42 4.55
N GLN A 217 -5.21 -9.56 4.04
CA GLN A 217 -6.64 -9.87 3.93
C GLN A 217 -6.87 -11.07 3.00
N ALA A 218 -6.15 -11.16 1.89
CA ALA A 218 -6.31 -12.25 0.93
C ALA A 218 -5.95 -13.62 1.52
N ILE A 219 -4.79 -13.73 2.17
CA ILE A 219 -4.36 -15.01 2.78
C ILE A 219 -5.32 -15.47 3.89
N VAL A 220 -5.91 -14.53 4.65
CA VAL A 220 -6.95 -14.86 5.64
C VAL A 220 -8.22 -15.35 4.97
N LEU A 221 -8.72 -14.63 3.96
CA LEU A 221 -9.97 -14.98 3.28
C LEU A 221 -9.88 -16.32 2.55
N LEU A 222 -8.72 -16.68 2.02
CA LEU A 222 -8.52 -17.95 1.31
C LEU A 222 -8.63 -19.17 2.24
N LEU A 223 -8.39 -19.03 3.56
CA LEU A 223 -8.59 -20.11 4.53
C LEU A 223 -10.05 -20.59 4.61
N PHE A 224 -10.99 -19.69 4.30
CA PHE A 224 -12.42 -20.01 4.39
C PHE A 224 -12.92 -20.89 3.23
N ASN A 225 -12.06 -21.19 2.24
CA ASN A 225 -12.36 -22.20 1.23
C ASN A 225 -12.27 -23.62 1.80
N ASP A 226 -11.47 -23.85 2.85
CA ASP A 226 -11.28 -25.18 3.45
C ASP A 226 -12.34 -25.49 4.50
N GLN A 227 -12.76 -24.47 5.28
CA GLN A 227 -13.81 -24.59 6.30
C GLN A 227 -14.53 -23.26 6.57
N PRO A 228 -15.82 -23.30 6.97
CA PRO A 228 -16.67 -22.10 7.05
C PRO A 228 -16.39 -21.20 8.26
N SER A 229 -15.69 -21.70 9.27
CA SER A 229 -15.44 -21.01 10.54
C SER A 229 -14.01 -21.23 11.01
N TRP A 230 -13.39 -20.18 11.55
CA TRP A 230 -12.03 -20.22 12.08
C TRP A 230 -11.92 -19.40 13.38
N THR A 231 -11.13 -19.87 14.33
CA THR A 231 -10.75 -19.10 15.52
C THR A 231 -9.64 -18.10 15.18
N ALA A 232 -9.50 -17.04 15.97
CA ALA A 232 -8.44 -16.05 15.78
C ALA A 232 -7.03 -16.67 15.83
N SER A 233 -6.79 -17.61 16.75
CA SER A 233 -5.52 -18.33 16.95
C SER A 233 -5.21 -19.23 15.77
N ASP A 234 -6.20 -19.97 15.26
CA ASP A 234 -5.98 -20.85 14.10
C ASP A 234 -5.63 -20.03 12.85
N ILE A 235 -6.30 -18.88 12.64
CA ILE A 235 -5.94 -17.94 11.56
C ILE A 235 -4.51 -17.42 11.75
N MET A 236 -4.14 -17.05 12.98
CA MET A 236 -2.78 -16.58 13.29
C MET A 236 -1.74 -17.64 12.94
N MET A 237 -1.99 -18.89 13.35
CA MET A 237 -1.08 -20.01 13.13
C MET A 237 -0.95 -20.34 11.64
N ALA A 238 -2.07 -20.40 10.92
CA ALA A 238 -2.11 -20.72 9.50
C ALA A 238 -1.43 -19.64 8.64
N THR A 239 -1.66 -18.36 8.95
CA THR A 239 -1.12 -17.23 8.17
C THR A 239 0.26 -16.77 8.61
N LYS A 240 0.68 -17.11 9.84
CA LYS A 240 1.90 -16.63 10.51
C LYS A 240 1.98 -15.10 10.69
N LEU A 241 0.86 -14.40 10.58
CA LEU A 241 0.80 -12.97 10.88
C LEU A 241 1.09 -12.73 12.36
N ASP A 242 1.84 -11.66 12.67
CA ASP A 242 1.97 -11.24 14.05
C ASP A 242 0.63 -10.74 14.61
N ARG A 243 0.51 -10.70 15.94
CA ARG A 243 -0.75 -10.33 16.61
C ARG A 243 -1.26 -8.95 16.20
N LYS A 244 -0.36 -7.97 16.02
CA LYS A 244 -0.74 -6.59 15.71
C LYS A 244 -1.29 -6.51 14.28
N GLU A 245 -0.64 -7.17 13.34
CA GLU A 245 -1.07 -7.21 11.94
C GLU A 245 -2.34 -8.04 11.76
N LEU A 246 -2.46 -9.16 12.48
CA LEU A 246 -3.67 -9.98 12.47
C LEU A 246 -4.88 -9.18 12.99
N VAL A 247 -4.77 -8.54 14.16
CA VAL A 247 -5.87 -7.72 14.72
C VAL A 247 -6.32 -6.65 13.72
N ARG A 248 -5.37 -5.90 13.12
CA ARG A 248 -5.67 -4.88 12.10
C ARG A 248 -6.40 -5.49 10.89
N THR A 249 -5.94 -6.65 10.43
CA THR A 249 -6.52 -7.37 9.30
C THR A 249 -7.94 -7.84 9.62
N MET A 250 -8.16 -8.46 10.78
CA MET A 250 -9.46 -8.96 11.20
C MET A 250 -10.47 -7.84 11.45
N VAL A 251 -10.08 -6.73 12.07
CA VAL A 251 -10.94 -5.54 12.21
C VAL A 251 -11.36 -5.02 10.84
N SER A 252 -10.46 -4.97 9.86
CA SER A 252 -10.79 -4.51 8.51
C SER A 252 -11.79 -5.43 7.77
N LEU A 253 -11.77 -6.73 8.05
CA LEU A 253 -12.64 -7.72 7.41
C LEU A 253 -14.01 -7.88 8.11
N SER A 254 -14.06 -7.66 9.42
CA SER A 254 -15.24 -7.96 10.26
C SER A 254 -15.94 -6.74 10.85
N CYS A 255 -15.22 -5.64 11.08
CA CYS A 255 -15.74 -4.46 11.78
C CYS A 255 -15.91 -3.24 10.88
N ALA A 256 -15.46 -3.31 9.63
CA ALA A 256 -15.61 -2.23 8.65
C ALA A 256 -17.07 -2.05 8.17
N LYS A 257 -17.28 -1.01 7.35
CA LYS A 257 -18.59 -0.72 6.72
C LYS A 257 -19.10 -1.88 5.86
N VAL A 258 -18.18 -2.54 5.15
CA VAL A 258 -18.46 -3.78 4.42
C VAL A 258 -17.82 -4.92 5.18
N ARG A 259 -18.63 -5.87 5.63
CA ARG A 259 -18.20 -6.99 6.47
C ARG A 259 -18.18 -8.26 5.64
N VAL A 260 -16.98 -8.70 5.28
CA VAL A 260 -16.77 -9.95 4.56
C VAL A 260 -16.83 -11.14 5.53
N LEU A 261 -16.42 -10.90 6.78
CA LEU A 261 -16.49 -11.86 7.87
C LEU A 261 -17.44 -11.36 8.97
N VAL A 262 -18.10 -12.30 9.64
CA VAL A 262 -18.87 -12.08 10.86
C VAL A 262 -18.05 -12.59 12.04
N LYS A 263 -17.94 -11.79 13.10
CA LYS A 263 -17.24 -12.13 14.34
C LYS A 263 -18.23 -12.51 15.42
N SER A 264 -17.92 -13.57 16.17
CA SER A 264 -18.63 -14.00 17.36
C SER A 264 -17.66 -14.10 18.54
N PRO A 265 -17.89 -13.38 19.66
CA PRO A 265 -18.97 -12.42 19.90
C PRO A 265 -18.83 -11.12 19.09
N MET A 266 -19.96 -10.46 18.81
CA MET A 266 -20.00 -9.25 17.99
C MET A 266 -19.60 -8.01 18.80
N ASN A 267 -18.38 -7.53 18.62
CA ASN A 267 -17.89 -6.26 19.16
C ASN A 267 -16.82 -5.67 18.21
N LYS A 268 -16.27 -4.49 18.54
CA LYS A 268 -15.27 -3.80 17.71
C LYS A 268 -13.83 -4.25 17.96
N GLU A 269 -13.61 -5.05 19.01
CA GLU A 269 -12.30 -5.51 19.42
C GLU A 269 -12.04 -6.90 18.83
N VAL A 270 -10.76 -7.24 18.62
CA VAL A 270 -10.37 -8.58 18.18
C VAL A 270 -9.49 -9.19 19.25
N ASN A 271 -10.01 -10.23 19.90
CA ASN A 271 -9.35 -10.96 20.95
C ASN A 271 -8.58 -12.14 20.36
N VAL A 272 -7.25 -11.98 20.31
CA VAL A 272 -6.32 -13.07 20.00
C VAL A 272 -5.65 -13.51 21.30
N PRO A 273 -5.81 -14.76 21.74
CA PRO A 273 -5.13 -15.27 22.93
C PRO A 273 -3.62 -15.05 22.86
N LYS A 274 -2.97 -14.79 24.00
CA LYS A 274 -1.50 -14.78 24.06
C LYS A 274 -1.02 -16.23 23.93
N LEU A 275 -0.05 -16.49 23.05
CA LEU A 275 0.64 -17.78 23.04
C LEU A 275 1.10 -18.09 24.48
N TYR A 276 0.89 -19.33 24.92
CA TYR A 276 1.22 -19.88 26.26
C TYR A 276 0.20 -19.76 27.39
N VAL A 277 -1.04 -19.32 27.15
CA VAL A 277 -2.08 -19.49 28.18
C VAL A 277 -2.93 -20.71 27.84
N ASN A 278 -2.81 -21.77 28.65
CA ASN A 278 -3.75 -22.89 28.70
C ASN A 278 -5.11 -22.36 29.18
N ILE A 279 -5.84 -21.64 28.32
CA ILE A 279 -7.22 -21.26 28.60
C ILE A 279 -8.07 -22.30 27.92
N ARG A 280 -8.67 -23.15 28.76
CA ARG A 280 -9.86 -23.89 28.39
C ARG A 280 -10.94 -22.87 28.02
N ASP A 281 -11.10 -22.62 26.73
CA ASP A 281 -12.40 -22.68 26.05
C ASP A 281 -13.49 -21.60 26.23
N GLN A 282 -13.24 -20.33 26.61
CA GLN A 282 -14.39 -19.40 26.76
C GLN A 282 -14.39 -17.97 26.16
N ASP A 283 -13.31 -17.41 25.59
CA ASP A 283 -13.37 -16.01 25.08
C ASP A 283 -12.61 -15.76 23.75
N GLU A 284 -12.35 -16.80 22.95
CA GLU A 284 -11.72 -16.60 21.65
C GLU A 284 -12.73 -16.18 20.58
N ASP A 285 -12.37 -15.14 19.81
CA ASP A 285 -13.19 -14.69 18.70
C ASP A 285 -13.19 -15.71 17.57
N VAL A 286 -14.39 -16.12 17.16
CA VAL A 286 -14.63 -16.98 16.01
C VAL A 286 -15.12 -16.13 14.85
N PHE A 287 -14.59 -16.41 13.66
CA PHE A 287 -14.93 -15.72 12.43
C PHE A 287 -15.60 -16.68 11.45
N THR A 288 -16.64 -16.22 10.77
CA THR A 288 -17.36 -16.94 9.71
C THR A 288 -17.57 -16.04 8.50
N VAL A 289 -17.75 -16.63 7.30
CA VAL A 289 -18.05 -15.85 6.10
C VAL A 289 -19.46 -15.26 6.17
N THR A 290 -19.63 -14.00 5.78
CA THR A 290 -20.94 -13.35 5.66
C THR A 290 -21.81 -14.05 4.61
N ALA A 291 -22.89 -14.71 5.02
CA ALA A 291 -23.77 -15.43 4.09
C ALA A 291 -24.58 -14.52 3.13
N ASP A 292 -24.95 -13.32 3.57
CA ASP A 292 -25.74 -12.37 2.77
C ASP A 292 -25.03 -11.03 2.59
N MET A 293 -24.25 -10.91 1.52
CA MET A 293 -23.54 -9.69 1.18
C MET A 293 -24.52 -8.64 0.63
N LYS A 294 -24.89 -7.67 1.47
CA LYS A 294 -25.82 -6.58 1.14
C LYS A 294 -25.23 -5.48 0.25
N GLU A 295 -23.91 -5.49 0.02
CA GLU A 295 -23.27 -4.48 -0.81
C GLU A 295 -23.73 -4.65 -2.27
N VAL A 296 -24.25 -3.57 -2.86
CA VAL A 296 -24.82 -3.58 -4.21
C VAL A 296 -23.71 -3.63 -5.26
N ARG A 297 -22.58 -2.96 -5.00
CA ARG A 297 -21.45 -2.91 -5.94
C ARG A 297 -20.87 -4.30 -6.17
N PHE A 298 -20.50 -4.59 -7.43
CA PHE A 298 -19.82 -5.85 -7.79
C PHE A 298 -18.36 -5.82 -7.33
N ARG A 299 -17.64 -4.73 -7.61
CA ARG A 299 -16.26 -4.49 -7.17
C ARG A 299 -16.24 -3.72 -5.86
N ILE A 300 -15.69 -4.34 -4.82
CA ILE A 300 -15.63 -3.80 -3.47
C ILE A 300 -14.17 -3.64 -3.07
N ARG A 301 -13.77 -2.45 -2.66
CA ARG A 301 -12.45 -2.24 -2.03
C ARG A 301 -12.61 -2.35 -0.52
N ILE A 302 -11.97 -3.34 0.09
CA ILE A 302 -11.90 -3.44 1.54
C ILE A 302 -10.76 -2.54 2.01
N SER A 303 -11.09 -1.56 2.84
CA SER A 303 -10.09 -0.60 3.32
C SER A 303 -9.31 -1.22 4.47
N GLU A 304 -7.98 -1.12 4.41
CA GLU A 304 -7.15 -1.39 5.58
C GLU A 304 -7.45 -0.37 6.68
N VAL A 305 -7.55 -0.83 7.92
CA VAL A 305 -7.60 0.06 9.09
C VAL A 305 -6.24 0.74 9.19
N GLN A 306 -6.17 2.08 9.22
CA GLN A 306 -4.89 2.81 9.23
C GLN A 306 -4.14 2.70 10.55
#